data_AF-A0A2V2WNQ9-F1
#
_entry.id   AF-A0A2V2WNQ9-F1
#
_cell.length_a   1.000
_cell.length_b   1.000
_cell.length_c   1.000
_cell.angle_alpha   90.00
_cell.angle_beta   90.00
_cell.angle_gamma   90.00
#
_symmetry.space_group_name_H-M   'P 1'
#
loop_
_entity.id
_entity.type
_entity.pdbx_description
1 polymer ?
#
loop_
_entity_poly.entity_id
_entity_poly.type
_entity_poly.pdbx_seq_one_letter_code
_entity_poly.pdbx_strand_id
1 'polypeptide(L)'
;MVMDLLGPSLEDLFSFCGRKLSLKTTLMLAEQMIARIEFVHSKSVIHRDMKPDNFLMGTGKKGHHVYVVFLVSPRSTRDPRTHQHIPYKEGKSLTGTARYCSINTHLGIEQSRRDDLEGIGYILMYFLRGSLPWQGLPAATKQEKYVAIAKCKMSSSRDAVQGLSRGVRRVPQLHPKPALRGQAGLQLPETALPRALH
;
A
#
# COMPACT_ATOMS: atom_id res chain seq x y z
N MET A 1 27.57 -0.05 -11.58
CA MET A 1 26.28 -0.76 -11.58
C MET A 1 25.57 -0.39 -12.87
N VAL A 2 25.24 -1.35 -13.73
CA VAL A 2 24.46 -1.14 -14.95
C VAL A 2 23.07 -1.69 -14.70
N MET A 3 22.03 -0.92 -15.01
CA MET A 3 20.62 -1.26 -14.77
C MET A 3 19.82 -0.88 -16.01
N ASP A 4 18.66 -1.52 -16.21
CA ASP A 4 17.74 -1.19 -17.30
C ASP A 4 17.29 0.28 -17.23
N LEU A 5 17.21 0.94 -18.39
CA LEU A 5 16.67 2.29 -18.49
C LEU A 5 15.14 2.25 -18.29
N LEU A 6 14.69 2.88 -17.22
CA LEU A 6 13.27 3.06 -16.91
C LEU A 6 12.78 4.46 -17.34
N GLY A 7 11.47 4.62 -17.32
CA GLY A 7 10.79 5.88 -17.57
C GLY A 7 10.80 6.82 -16.35
N PRO A 8 9.99 7.88 -16.37
CA PRO A 8 9.94 8.86 -15.29
C PRO A 8 9.46 8.25 -13.96
N SER A 9 9.88 8.86 -12.85
CA SER A 9 9.38 8.49 -11.53
C SER A 9 7.93 8.92 -11.33
N LEU A 10 7.28 8.37 -10.30
CA LEU A 10 5.95 8.82 -9.92
C LEU A 10 5.97 10.26 -9.37
N GLU A 11 7.08 10.78 -8.82
CA GLU A 11 7.19 12.21 -8.44
C GLU A 11 7.23 13.11 -9.67
N ASP A 12 7.95 12.70 -10.73
CA ASP A 12 8.02 13.44 -11.99
C ASP A 12 6.64 13.54 -12.64
N LEU A 13 5.94 12.41 -12.75
CA LEU A 13 4.59 12.36 -13.30
C LEU A 13 3.59 13.12 -12.43
N PHE A 14 3.72 13.03 -11.11
CA PHE A 14 2.91 13.80 -10.18
C PHE A 14 3.08 15.30 -10.38
N SER A 15 4.32 15.76 -10.54
CA SER A 15 4.64 17.17 -10.80
C SER A 15 4.11 17.61 -12.16
N PHE A 16 4.27 16.78 -13.20
CA PHE A 16 3.71 17.01 -14.54
C PHE A 16 2.18 17.15 -14.51
N CYS A 17 1.49 16.37 -13.69
CA CYS A 17 0.03 16.42 -13.52
C CYS A 17 -0.46 17.54 -12.57
N GLY A 18 0.34 18.57 -12.30
CA GLY A 18 -0.08 19.68 -11.43
C GLY A 18 -0.19 19.27 -9.95
N ARG A 19 0.57 18.26 -9.52
CA ARG A 19 0.68 17.80 -8.13
C ARG A 19 -0.65 17.35 -7.53
N LYS A 20 -1.50 16.70 -8.32
CA LYS A 20 -2.70 16.00 -7.82
C LYS A 20 -3.11 14.92 -8.80
N LEU A 21 -3.27 13.68 -8.33
CA LEU A 21 -3.77 12.58 -9.16
C LEU A 21 -5.25 12.31 -8.90
N SER A 22 -5.93 11.79 -9.91
CA SER A 22 -7.30 11.30 -9.77
C SER A 22 -7.36 10.07 -8.87
N LEU A 23 -8.51 9.81 -8.25
CA LEU A 23 -8.71 8.59 -7.45
C LEU A 23 -8.44 7.31 -8.27
N LYS A 24 -8.91 7.28 -9.52
CA LYS A 24 -8.69 6.15 -10.44
C LYS A 24 -7.20 5.88 -10.64
N THR A 25 -6.42 6.91 -11.00
CA THR A 25 -4.98 6.80 -11.21
C THR A 25 -4.27 6.35 -9.93
N THR A 26 -4.62 6.94 -8.78
CA THR A 26 -4.02 6.57 -7.49
C THR A 26 -4.29 5.10 -7.14
N LEU A 27 -5.50 4.59 -7.36
CA LEU A 27 -5.83 3.18 -7.07
C LEU A 27 -5.10 2.21 -8.01
N MET A 28 -4.97 2.54 -9.30
CA MET A 28 -4.19 1.74 -10.26
C MET A 28 -2.70 1.69 -9.89
N LEU A 29 -2.15 2.80 -9.39
CA LEU A 29 -0.78 2.84 -8.88
C LEU A 29 -0.65 2.04 -7.58
N ALA A 30 -1.62 2.16 -6.66
CA ALA A 30 -1.62 1.44 -5.39
C ALA A 30 -1.52 -0.08 -5.58
N GLU A 31 -2.32 -0.64 -6.49
CA GLU A 31 -2.30 -2.06 -6.82
C GLU A 31 -0.90 -2.52 -7.23
N GLN A 32 -0.27 -1.82 -8.18
CA GLN A 32 1.06 -2.18 -8.64
C GLN A 32 2.14 -1.97 -7.57
N MET A 33 2.10 -0.87 -6.82
CA MET A 33 3.08 -0.56 -5.77
C MET A 33 3.07 -1.62 -4.67
N ILE A 34 1.88 -2.05 -4.22
CA ILE A 34 1.72 -3.11 -3.22
C ILE A 34 2.29 -4.41 -3.75
N ALA A 35 1.96 -4.80 -4.99
CA ALA A 35 2.50 -6.01 -5.60
C ALA A 35 4.04 -5.99 -5.71
N ARG A 36 4.65 -4.82 -5.99
CA ARG A 36 6.13 -4.69 -6.00
C ARG A 36 6.73 -4.88 -4.61
N ILE A 37 6.14 -4.28 -3.59
CA ILE A 37 6.63 -4.40 -2.22
C ILE A 37 6.41 -5.80 -1.65
N GLU A 38 5.29 -6.44 -1.98
CA GLU A 38 5.07 -7.86 -1.66
C GLU A 38 6.16 -8.74 -2.25
N PHE A 39 6.52 -8.53 -3.52
CA PHE A 39 7.63 -9.24 -4.14
C PHE A 39 8.96 -9.00 -3.42
N VAL A 40 9.29 -7.76 -3.07
CA VAL A 40 10.50 -7.44 -2.27
C VAL A 40 10.48 -8.18 -0.93
N HIS A 41 9.35 -8.17 -0.23
CA HIS A 41 9.17 -8.87 1.04
C HIS A 41 9.28 -10.39 0.90
N SER A 42 8.86 -10.96 -0.22
CA SER A 42 9.01 -12.40 -0.52
C SER A 42 10.48 -12.85 -0.58
N LYS A 43 11.39 -11.91 -0.89
CA LYS A 43 12.84 -12.13 -0.87
C LYS A 43 13.45 -11.88 0.51
N SER A 44 12.62 -11.81 1.56
CA SER A 44 13.01 -11.49 2.93
C SER A 44 13.66 -10.11 3.09
N VAL A 45 13.48 -9.18 2.15
CA VAL A 45 14.03 -7.82 2.21
C VAL A 45 12.93 -6.82 2.60
N ILE A 46 13.29 -5.81 3.38
CA ILE A 46 12.48 -4.58 3.56
C ILE A 46 13.12 -3.43 2.79
N HIS A 47 12.30 -2.59 2.19
CA HIS A 47 12.79 -1.51 1.33
C HIS A 47 13.23 -0.28 2.12
N ARG A 48 12.48 0.12 3.16
CA ARG A 48 12.82 1.16 4.15
C ARG A 48 12.91 2.62 3.67
N ASP A 49 12.82 2.88 2.37
CA ASP A 49 12.80 4.24 1.80
C ASP A 49 11.66 4.39 0.79
N MET A 50 10.43 4.25 1.27
CA MET A 50 9.23 4.50 0.46
C MET A 50 9.16 5.99 0.10
N LYS A 51 9.20 6.31 -1.19
CA LYS A 51 8.94 7.64 -1.74
C LYS A 51 8.55 7.53 -3.22
N PRO A 52 7.79 8.48 -3.78
CA PRO A 52 7.38 8.44 -5.18
C PRO A 52 8.56 8.36 -6.16
N ASP A 53 9.70 8.95 -5.79
CA ASP A 53 10.95 8.93 -6.58
C ASP A 53 11.51 7.53 -6.82
N ASN A 54 11.22 6.58 -5.92
CA ASN A 54 11.70 5.19 -6.01
C ASN A 54 10.73 4.28 -6.77
N PHE A 55 9.62 4.82 -7.27
CA PHE A 55 8.70 4.10 -8.15
C PHE A 55 8.76 4.73 -9.54
N LEU A 56 9.17 3.95 -10.54
CA LEU A 56 9.35 4.44 -11.91
C LEU A 56 8.41 3.71 -12.86
N MET A 57 7.96 4.41 -13.88
CA MET A 57 7.25 3.76 -14.98
C MET A 57 8.24 3.01 -15.88
N GLY A 58 7.77 1.98 -16.58
CA GLY A 58 8.55 1.35 -17.64
C GLY A 58 8.68 2.22 -18.89
N THR A 59 9.29 1.66 -19.92
CA THR A 59 9.43 2.29 -21.24
C THR A 59 8.78 1.43 -22.34
N GLY A 60 8.51 2.03 -23.50
CA GLY A 60 7.93 1.34 -24.66
C GLY A 60 6.64 0.59 -24.33
N LYS A 61 6.57 -0.69 -24.73
CA LYS A 61 5.39 -1.56 -24.49
C LYS A 61 5.09 -1.78 -22.99
N LYS A 62 6.10 -1.60 -22.12
CA LYS A 62 5.98 -1.73 -20.67
C LYS A 62 5.74 -0.39 -19.95
N GLY A 63 5.42 0.68 -20.69
CA GLY A 63 5.23 2.03 -20.15
C GLY A 63 4.17 2.16 -19.05
N HIS A 64 3.22 1.22 -18.98
CA HIS A 64 2.16 1.19 -17.97
C HIS A 64 2.54 0.42 -16.70
N HIS A 65 3.71 -0.24 -16.67
CA HIS A 65 4.19 -0.96 -15.50
C HIS A 65 4.94 -0.04 -14.54
N VAL A 66 4.59 -0.13 -13.26
CA VAL A 66 5.38 0.46 -12.17
C VAL A 66 6.51 -0.49 -11.79
N TYR A 67 7.70 0.05 -11.60
CA TYR A 67 8.90 -0.61 -11.09
C TYR A 67 9.29 0.02 -9.75
N VAL A 68 9.96 -0.75 -8.90
CA VAL A 68 10.55 -0.24 -7.65
C VAL A 68 12.07 -0.29 -7.78
N VAL A 69 12.74 0.77 -7.37
CA VAL A 69 14.20 0.92 -7.44
C VAL A 69 14.77 1.40 -6.10
N PHE A 70 16.10 1.40 -5.97
CA PHE A 70 16.84 1.94 -4.82
C PHE A 70 16.52 1.29 -3.45
N LEU A 71 17.29 0.25 -3.11
CA LEU A 71 17.35 -0.29 -1.76
C LEU A 71 18.50 0.37 -0.99
N VAL A 72 18.20 1.46 -0.27
CA VAL A 72 19.21 2.27 0.44
C VAL A 72 19.93 1.48 1.55
N SER A 73 19.25 0.52 2.18
CA SER A 73 19.83 -0.38 3.19
C SER A 73 19.02 -1.68 3.26
N PRO A 74 19.24 -2.62 2.33
CA PRO A 74 18.54 -3.90 2.36
C PRO A 74 18.95 -4.62 3.65
N ARG A 75 18.00 -4.79 4.57
CA ARG A 75 18.15 -5.68 5.72
C ARG A 75 17.29 -6.89 5.51
N SER A 76 17.87 -8.06 5.77
CA SER A 76 17.09 -9.27 5.86
C SER A 76 16.12 -9.14 7.03
N THR A 77 14.84 -9.31 6.76
CA THR A 77 13.75 -9.34 7.74
C THR A 77 13.66 -10.67 8.47
N ARG A 78 14.31 -11.69 7.92
CA ARG A 78 14.28 -13.06 8.42
C ARG A 78 15.64 -13.73 8.27
N ASP A 79 15.94 -14.66 9.16
CA ASP A 79 17.05 -15.58 8.96
C ASP A 79 16.78 -16.44 7.70
N PRO A 80 17.73 -16.54 6.76
CA PRO A 80 17.51 -17.24 5.49
C PRO A 80 17.36 -18.76 5.65
N ARG A 81 17.82 -19.33 6.77
CA ARG A 81 17.77 -20.78 7.07
C ARG A 81 16.57 -21.14 7.94
N THR A 82 16.27 -20.35 8.97
CA THR A 82 15.20 -20.64 9.93
C THR A 82 13.89 -19.91 9.62
N HIS A 83 13.92 -18.95 8.69
CA HIS A 83 12.83 -18.00 8.41
C HIS A 83 12.36 -17.21 9.64
N GLN A 84 13.12 -17.22 10.73
CA GLN A 84 12.79 -16.51 11.95
C GLN A 84 12.88 -15.00 11.71
N HIS A 85 11.82 -14.27 12.07
CA HIS A 85 11.77 -12.83 11.91
C HIS A 85 12.78 -12.11 12.81
N ILE A 86 13.34 -11.01 12.33
CA ILE A 86 14.24 -10.16 13.14
C ILE A 86 13.56 -9.73 14.45
N PRO A 87 14.32 -9.67 15.55
CA PRO A 87 13.76 -9.26 16.84
C PRO A 87 13.42 -7.77 16.82
N TYR A 88 12.46 -7.41 17.67
CA TYR A 88 12.16 -6.02 17.98
C TYR A 88 13.40 -5.32 18.57
N LYS A 89 13.70 -4.11 18.12
CA LYS A 89 14.77 -3.26 18.65
C LYS A 89 14.35 -1.80 18.62
N GLU A 90 14.76 -1.05 19.63
CA GLU A 90 14.61 0.40 19.70
C GLU A 90 15.96 1.11 19.54
N GLY A 91 15.99 2.44 19.66
CA GLY A 91 17.20 3.23 19.58
C GLY A 91 17.81 3.32 18.18
N LYS A 92 17.03 3.02 17.13
CA LYS A 92 17.47 3.19 15.74
C LYS A 92 17.43 4.65 15.34
N SER A 93 18.47 5.10 14.65
CA SER A 93 18.45 6.39 13.97
C SER A 93 17.42 6.39 12.84
N LEU A 94 16.82 7.55 12.57
CA LEU A 94 15.86 7.69 11.48
C LEU A 94 16.56 7.42 10.14
N THR A 95 16.07 6.39 9.43
CA THR A 95 16.51 6.03 8.08
C THR A 95 15.38 6.24 7.08
N GLY A 96 15.74 6.68 5.87
CA GLY A 96 14.78 6.96 4.80
C GLY A 96 14.16 8.36 4.88
N THR A 97 13.13 8.57 4.07
CA THR A 97 12.52 9.90 3.89
C THR A 97 11.47 10.19 4.98
N ALA A 98 11.77 11.16 5.86
CA ALA A 98 10.91 11.52 7.01
C ALA A 98 9.43 11.78 6.67
N ARG A 99 9.18 12.30 5.46
CA ARG A 99 7.82 12.59 4.95
C ARG A 99 6.98 11.32 4.81
N TYR A 100 7.57 10.20 4.40
CA TYR A 100 6.86 8.97 4.06
C TYR A 100 7.21 7.79 4.97
N CYS A 101 8.23 7.88 5.83
CA CYS A 101 8.52 6.81 6.78
C CYS A 101 7.40 6.66 7.83
N SER A 102 7.27 5.45 8.40
CA SER A 102 6.24 5.15 9.41
C SER A 102 6.44 5.92 10.71
N ILE A 103 5.37 5.99 11.52
CA ILE A 103 5.44 6.50 12.90
C ILE A 103 6.47 5.71 13.73
N ASN A 104 6.53 4.38 13.57
CA ASN A 104 7.53 3.56 14.26
C ASN A 104 8.96 3.96 13.89
N THR A 105 9.20 4.32 12.62
CA THR A 105 10.52 4.80 12.16
C THR A 105 10.90 6.10 12.85
N HIS A 106 9.93 7.01 13.07
CA HIS A 106 10.14 8.23 13.85
C HIS A 106 10.44 7.95 15.33
N LEU A 107 9.87 6.88 15.88
CA LEU A 107 10.11 6.43 17.26
C LEU A 107 11.42 5.64 17.44
N GLY A 108 12.22 5.49 16.37
CA GLY A 108 13.48 4.75 16.42
C GLY A 108 13.31 3.24 16.61
N ILE A 109 12.16 2.70 16.23
CA ILE A 109 11.86 1.26 16.25
C ILE A 109 12.39 0.63 14.96
N GLU A 110 12.98 -0.57 15.07
CA GLU A 110 13.42 -1.37 13.92
C GLU A 110 12.28 -1.59 12.93
N GLN A 111 12.53 -1.21 11.67
CA GLN A 111 11.54 -1.31 10.61
C GLN A 111 11.28 -2.77 10.24
N SER A 112 10.05 -3.03 9.84
CA SER A 112 9.56 -4.32 9.35
C SER A 112 8.66 -4.11 8.13
N ARG A 113 8.07 -5.19 7.62
CA ARG A 113 7.20 -5.15 6.43
C ARG A 113 6.04 -4.15 6.56
N ARG A 114 5.50 -3.96 7.76
CA ARG A 114 4.39 -3.02 8.01
C ARG A 114 4.77 -1.57 7.72
N ASP A 115 6.05 -1.23 7.93
CA ASP A 115 6.53 0.15 7.81
C ASP A 115 6.65 0.57 6.34
N ASP A 116 6.94 -0.36 5.43
CA ASP A 116 6.87 -0.13 3.98
C ASP A 116 5.42 0.10 3.53
N LEU A 117 4.46 -0.68 4.04
CA LEU A 117 3.04 -0.54 3.69
C LEU A 117 2.45 0.77 4.22
N GLU A 118 2.82 1.20 5.43
CA GLU A 118 2.44 2.51 5.96
C GLU A 118 3.00 3.65 5.09
N GLY A 119 4.23 3.50 4.60
CA GLY A 119 4.84 4.44 3.66
C GLY A 119 4.10 4.54 2.33
N ILE A 120 3.65 3.40 1.76
CA ILE A 120 2.76 3.41 0.59
C ILE A 120 1.49 4.20 0.91
N GLY A 121 0.85 3.95 2.05
CA GLY A 121 -0.35 4.69 2.46
C GLY A 121 -0.15 6.21 2.46
N TYR A 122 0.97 6.70 2.99
CA TYR A 122 1.32 8.11 2.94
C TYR A 122 1.57 8.65 1.53
N ILE A 123 2.17 7.85 0.63
CA ILE A 123 2.34 8.23 -0.78
C ILE A 123 0.99 8.34 -1.49
N LEU A 124 0.07 7.40 -1.27
CA LEU A 124 -1.27 7.44 -1.88
C LEU A 124 -2.07 8.66 -1.40
N MET A 125 -2.00 8.97 -0.10
CA MET A 125 -2.62 10.18 0.45
C MET A 125 -2.00 11.45 -0.13
N TYR A 126 -0.69 11.46 -0.31
CA TYR A 126 0.03 12.56 -0.95
C TYR A 126 -0.44 12.78 -2.40
N PHE A 127 -0.58 11.72 -3.19
CA PHE A 127 -1.09 11.82 -4.56
C PHE A 127 -2.52 12.37 -4.64
N LEU A 128 -3.41 11.96 -3.72
CA LEU A 128 -4.81 12.42 -3.71
C LEU A 128 -4.96 13.87 -3.24
N ARG A 129 -4.14 14.29 -2.27
CA ARG A 129 -4.28 15.58 -1.59
C ARG A 129 -3.42 16.68 -2.18
N GLY A 130 -2.36 16.33 -2.89
CA GLY A 130 -1.34 17.25 -3.38
C GLY A 130 -0.22 17.53 -2.38
N SER A 131 -0.55 17.41 -1.09
CA SER A 131 0.38 17.55 0.02
C SER A 131 -0.06 16.75 1.25
N LEU A 132 0.88 16.51 2.15
CA LEU A 132 0.66 15.92 3.46
C LEU A 132 0.65 17.00 4.54
N PRO A 133 -0.17 16.86 5.61
CA PRO A 133 -0.30 17.87 6.67
C PRO A 133 1.02 18.23 7.37
N TRP A 134 1.99 17.31 7.38
CA TRP A 134 3.30 17.48 7.99
C TRP A 134 4.38 18.02 7.02
N GLN A 135 3.99 18.56 5.86
CA GLN A 135 4.93 19.26 4.97
C GLN A 135 5.13 20.71 5.40
N GLY A 136 6.36 21.22 5.25
CA GLY A 136 6.68 22.62 5.49
C GLY A 136 6.67 23.06 6.96
N LEU A 137 6.62 22.14 7.92
CA LEU A 137 6.63 22.48 9.34
C LEU A 137 7.90 23.25 9.73
N PRO A 138 7.78 24.35 10.49
CA PRO A 138 8.92 25.12 10.96
C PRO A 138 9.70 24.33 12.02
N ALA A 139 11.02 24.43 11.98
CA ALA A 139 11.94 23.85 12.94
C ALA A 139 13.31 24.52 12.80
N ALA A 140 14.02 24.73 13.91
CA ALA A 140 15.37 25.30 13.87
C ALA A 140 16.41 24.23 13.50
N THR A 141 16.18 22.99 13.93
CA THR A 141 17.08 21.86 13.64
C THR A 141 16.40 20.73 12.87
N LYS A 142 17.20 19.89 12.22
CA LYS A 142 16.73 18.68 11.54
C LYS A 142 16.04 17.71 12.51
N GLN A 143 16.54 17.61 13.74
CA GLN A 143 15.98 16.75 14.77
C GLN A 143 14.60 17.27 15.24
N GLU A 144 14.48 18.56 15.50
CA GLU A 144 13.18 19.19 15.81
C GLU A 144 12.18 18.99 14.67
N LYS A 145 12.63 19.09 13.42
CA LYS A 145 11.79 18.86 12.25
C LYS A 145 11.24 17.43 12.23
N TYR A 146 12.07 16.43 12.56
CA TYR A 146 11.62 15.05 12.66
C TYR A 146 10.61 14.85 13.78
N VAL A 147 10.85 15.43 14.95
CA VAL A 147 9.89 15.40 16.07
C VAL A 147 8.56 16.07 15.70
N ALA A 148 8.60 17.22 15.01
CA ALA A 148 7.40 17.93 14.58
C ALA A 148 6.59 17.10 13.57
N ILE A 149 7.25 16.48 12.59
CA ILE A 149 6.61 15.57 11.62
C ILE A 149 5.98 14.38 12.34
N ALA A 150 6.70 13.75 13.27
CA ALA A 150 6.21 12.60 14.03
C ALA A 150 4.94 12.93 14.81
N LYS A 151 4.93 14.05 15.55
CA LYS A 151 3.76 14.53 16.31
C LYS A 151 2.56 14.77 15.38
N CYS A 152 2.78 15.43 14.24
CA CYS A 152 1.73 15.71 13.26
C CYS A 152 1.17 14.43 12.61
N LYS A 153 2.02 13.42 12.34
CA LYS A 153 1.59 12.11 11.84
C LYS A 153 0.71 11.37 12.85
N MET A 154 1.10 11.37 14.12
CA MET A 154 0.37 10.70 15.19
C MET A 154 -1.02 11.32 15.43
N SER A 155 -1.15 12.64 15.33
CA SER A 155 -2.47 13.31 15.41
C SER A 155 -3.31 13.03 14.17
N SER A 156 -2.75 13.24 12.97
CA SER A 156 -3.48 13.10 11.70
C SER A 156 -3.93 11.67 11.40
N SER A 157 -3.20 10.66 11.87
CA SER A 157 -3.57 9.25 11.64
C SER A 157 -4.87 8.88 12.34
N ARG A 158 -5.15 9.47 13.51
CA ARG A 158 -6.42 9.29 14.22
C ARG A 158 -7.59 9.85 13.39
N ASP A 159 -7.39 11.01 12.79
CA ASP A 159 -8.41 11.68 11.97
C ASP A 159 -8.60 10.98 10.61
N ALA A 160 -7.52 10.48 10.00
CA ALA A 160 -7.57 9.77 8.72
C ALA A 160 -8.33 8.43 8.84
N VAL A 161 -8.14 7.68 9.93
CA VAL A 161 -8.90 6.45 10.21
C VAL A 161 -10.40 6.76 10.37
N GLN A 162 -10.74 7.88 11.00
CA GLN A 162 -12.13 8.33 11.11
C GLN A 162 -12.71 8.80 9.76
N GLY A 163 -11.90 9.44 8.90
CA GLY A 163 -12.30 9.90 7.57
C GLY A 163 -12.49 8.77 6.54
N LEU A 164 -11.61 7.76 6.54
CA LEU A 164 -11.71 6.58 5.68
C LEU A 164 -12.98 5.76 5.98
N SER A 165 -13.35 5.66 7.26
CA SER A 165 -14.62 5.06 7.72
C SER A 165 -15.86 5.72 7.11
N ARG A 166 -15.76 6.98 6.67
CA ARG A 166 -16.83 7.74 6.01
C ARG A 166 -16.76 7.64 4.49
N GLY A 167 -15.55 7.56 3.91
CA GLY A 167 -15.33 7.43 2.46
C GLY A 167 -15.71 6.05 1.92
N VAL A 168 -15.43 4.98 2.65
CA VAL A 168 -15.79 3.60 2.25
C VAL A 168 -17.31 3.40 2.19
N ARG A 169 -18.09 4.12 3.02
CA ARG A 169 -19.56 4.10 2.96
C ARG A 169 -20.15 4.78 1.71
N ARG A 170 -19.36 5.53 0.95
CA ARG A 170 -19.80 6.22 -0.28
C ARG A 170 -19.42 5.47 -1.57
N VAL A 171 -18.80 4.30 -1.46
CA VAL A 171 -18.68 3.41 -2.62
C VAL A 171 -20.05 2.72 -2.76
N PRO A 172 -20.78 2.90 -3.88
CA PRO A 172 -22.01 2.17 -4.11
C PRO A 172 -21.68 0.69 -4.00
N GLN A 173 -22.33 -0.02 -3.08
CA GLN A 173 -22.22 -1.46 -3.02
C GLN A 173 -22.63 -2.00 -4.38
N LEU A 174 -21.68 -2.57 -5.13
CA LEU A 174 -22.00 -3.39 -6.29
C LEU A 174 -22.78 -4.59 -5.75
N HIS A 175 -24.11 -4.51 -5.80
CA HIS A 175 -24.96 -5.63 -5.49
C HIS A 175 -24.65 -6.77 -6.48
N PRO A 176 -24.38 -7.99 -6.00
CA PRO A 176 -24.27 -9.13 -6.89
C PRO A 176 -25.60 -9.31 -7.61
N LYS A 177 -25.57 -9.37 -8.96
CA LYS A 177 -26.75 -9.66 -9.77
C LYS A 177 -27.35 -10.99 -9.31
N PRO A 178 -28.67 -11.10 -9.11
CA PRO A 178 -29.29 -12.37 -8.77
C PRO A 178 -29.13 -13.34 -9.93
N ALA A 179 -28.66 -14.56 -9.63
CA ALA A 179 -28.63 -15.66 -10.57
C ALA A 179 -30.05 -15.97 -11.05
N LEU A 180 -30.26 -15.99 -12.36
CA LEU A 180 -31.48 -16.47 -12.99
C LEU A 180 -31.67 -17.96 -12.61
N ARG A 181 -32.55 -18.22 -11.65
CA ARG A 181 -33.10 -19.56 -11.40
C ARG A 181 -34.07 -19.87 -12.55
N GLY A 182 -33.61 -20.68 -13.50
CA GLY A 182 -34.46 -21.31 -14.50
C GLY A 182 -35.51 -22.18 -13.82
N GLN A 183 -36.77 -21.98 -14.22
CA GLN A 183 -37.88 -22.87 -13.91
C GLN A 183 -37.64 -24.23 -14.57
N ALA A 184 -37.70 -25.29 -13.78
CA ALA A 184 -38.02 -26.62 -14.27
C ALA A 184 -38.95 -27.25 -13.24
N GLY A 185 -40.25 -27.15 -13.50
CA GLY A 185 -41.25 -27.95 -12.82
C GLY A 185 -41.19 -29.38 -13.33
N LEU A 186 -41.01 -30.34 -12.44
CA LEU A 186 -41.45 -31.71 -12.66
C LEU A 186 -42.38 -32.10 -11.51
N GLN A 187 -43.66 -32.21 -11.84
CA GLN A 187 -44.67 -32.89 -11.04
C GLN A 187 -44.36 -34.38 -11.01
N LEU A 188 -44.31 -34.97 -9.81
CA LEU A 188 -44.40 -36.42 -9.61
C LEU A 188 -45.87 -36.79 -9.42
N PRO A 189 -46.43 -37.77 -10.14
CA PRO A 189 -47.75 -38.30 -9.83
C PRO A 189 -47.64 -39.41 -8.78
N GLU A 190 -48.40 -39.28 -7.69
CA GLU A 190 -48.82 -40.39 -6.86
C GLU A 190 -49.70 -41.33 -7.70
N THR A 191 -49.45 -42.63 -7.67
CA THR A 191 -50.52 -43.63 -7.77
C THR A 191 -50.06 -45.01 -7.29
N ALA A 192 -50.86 -45.53 -6.35
CA ALA A 192 -51.32 -46.91 -6.25
C ALA A 192 -50.32 -48.05 -5.93
N LEU A 193 -50.39 -48.50 -4.66
CA LEU A 193 -50.27 -49.92 -4.30
C LEU A 193 -51.22 -50.79 -5.15
N PRO A 194 -50.86 -52.06 -5.38
CA PRO A 194 -51.68 -53.12 -4.81
C PRO A 194 -50.89 -54.28 -4.17
N ARG A 195 -51.62 -55.00 -3.33
CA ARG A 195 -51.22 -56.15 -2.49
C ARG A 195 -50.94 -57.44 -3.28
N ALA A 196 -50.14 -58.29 -2.62
CA ALA A 196 -50.33 -59.75 -2.38
C ALA A 196 -49.62 -60.81 -3.25
N LEU A 197 -49.14 -61.84 -2.51
CA LEU A 197 -48.72 -63.20 -2.88
C LEU A 197 -47.33 -63.28 -3.54
N HIS A 198 -46.34 -64.07 -3.11
CA HIS A 198 -46.28 -65.32 -2.35
C HIS A 198 -45.08 -65.34 -1.39
#